data_AF-A0A6P0GQV8-F1
#
_entry.id   AF-A0A6P0GQV8-F1
#
_cell.length_a   1.000
_cell.length_b   1.000
_cell.length_c   1.000
_cell.angle_alpha   90.00
_cell.angle_beta   90.00
_cell.angle_gamma   90.00
#
_symmetry.space_group_name_H-M   'P 1'
#
loop_
_entity.id
_entity.type
_entity.pdbx_description
1 polymer ?
#
loop_
_entity_poly.entity_id
_entity_poly.type
_entity_poly.pdbx_seq_one_letter_code
_entity_poly.pdbx_strand_id
1 'polypeptide(L)' 'MSINTVQFQAGLSMPEFFASYGTEATKCYRALYRWRWPHGFRCPRCAG' A
#
# COMPACT_ATOMS: atom_id res chain seq x y z
N MET A 1 4.96 -13.84 29.81
CA MET A 1 5.65 -13.57 28.52
C MET A 1 4.65 -12.92 27.59
N SER A 2 4.94 -11.72 27.07
CA SER A 2 4.08 -11.05 26.10
C SER A 2 4.44 -11.54 24.70
N ILE A 3 3.50 -12.20 24.02
CA ILE A 3 3.68 -12.62 22.63
C ILE A 3 3.73 -11.37 21.76
N ASN A 4 4.83 -11.18 21.02
CA ASN A 4 4.95 -10.08 20.07
C ASN A 4 4.13 -10.39 18.82
N THR A 5 2.93 -9.79 18.73
CA THR A 5 1.99 -10.01 17.63
C THR A 5 2.55 -9.55 16.27
N VAL A 6 3.54 -8.66 16.25
CA VAL A 6 4.20 -8.20 15.00
C VAL A 6 4.99 -9.32 14.34
N GLN A 7 5.57 -10.24 15.12
CA GLN A 7 6.31 -11.40 14.59
C GLN A 7 5.41 -12.44 13.91
N PHE A 8 4.11 -12.41 14.22
CA PHE A 8 3.11 -13.36 13.68
C PHE A 8 2.12 -12.68 12.73
N GLN A 9 2.45 -11.48 12.23
CA GLN A 9 1.67 -10.87 11.16
C GLN A 9 1.81 -11.72 9.90
N ALA A 10 0.68 -12.01 9.25
CA ALA A 10 0.69 -12.63 7.93
C ALA A 10 1.39 -11.67 6.96
N GLY A 11 2.64 -11.97 6.62
CA GLY A 11 3.40 -11.24 5.63
C GLY A 11 2.87 -11.52 4.22
N LEU A 12 3.15 -10.62 3.28
CA LEU A 12 3.04 -10.95 1.87
C LEU A 12 4.22 -11.84 1.47
N SER A 13 3.93 -12.93 0.77
CA SER A 13 5.00 -13.68 0.10
C SER A 13 5.60 -12.86 -1.05
N MET A 14 6.83 -13.19 -1.46
CA MET A 14 7.48 -12.50 -2.59
C MET A 14 6.66 -12.56 -3.90
N PRO A 15 6.04 -13.69 -4.28
CA PRO A 15 5.17 -13.73 -5.46
C PRO A 15 3.93 -12.83 -5.35
N GLU A 16 3.28 -12.78 -4.18
CA GLU A 16 2.14 -11.90 -3.94
C GLU A 16 2.54 -10.42 -3.98
N PHE A 17 3.74 -10.12 -3.47
CA PHE A 17 4.33 -8.79 -3.55
C PHE A 17 4.56 -8.37 -5.00
N PHE A 18 5.19 -9.22 -5.82
CA PHE A 18 5.37 -8.94 -7.25
C PHE A 18 4.05 -8.91 -8.02
N ALA A 19 3.06 -9.71 -7.66
CA ALA A 19 1.73 -9.65 -8.25
C ALA A 19 1.07 -8.29 -8.01
N SER A 20 1.25 -7.73 -6.82
CA SER A 20 0.63 -6.47 -6.38
C SER A 20 1.44 -5.21 -6.74
N TYR A 21 2.77 -5.30 -6.80
CA TYR A 21 3.69 -4.16 -6.92
C TYR A 21 4.80 -4.33 -7.97
N GLY A 22 4.92 -5.50 -8.60
CA GLY A 22 6.11 -5.87 -9.38
C GLY A 22 6.37 -5.08 -10.66
N THR A 23 5.41 -4.29 -11.14
CA THR A 23 5.63 -3.33 -12.23
C THR A 23 5.51 -1.91 -11.71
N GLU A 24 6.63 -1.17 -11.74
CA GLU A 24 6.74 0.14 -11.11
C GLU A 24 5.72 1.14 -11.67
N ALA A 25 5.64 1.25 -13.00
CA ALA A 25 4.79 2.21 -13.69
C ALA A 25 3.28 1.94 -13.54
N THR A 26 2.85 0.68 -13.54
CA THR A 26 1.42 0.32 -13.61
C THR A 26 0.85 -0.20 -12.31
N LYS A 27 1.60 -0.99 -11.54
CA LYS A 27 1.10 -1.63 -10.32
C LYS A 27 1.48 -0.85 -9.08
N CYS A 28 2.77 -0.51 -8.93
CA CYS A 28 3.25 0.21 -7.76
C CYS A 28 2.65 1.62 -7.66
N TYR A 29 2.74 2.42 -8.73
CA TYR A 29 2.22 3.78 -8.74
C TYR A 29 0.70 3.85 -8.49
N ARG A 30 -0.08 2.95 -9.11
CA ARG A 30 -1.54 2.88 -8.89
C ARG A 30 -1.90 2.47 -7.47
N ALA A 31 -1.20 1.48 -6.92
CA ALA A 31 -1.39 1.06 -5.54
C ALA A 31 -1.10 2.21 -4.57
N LEU A 32 0.03 2.91 -4.76
CA LEU A 32 0.42 4.08 -3.96
C LEU A 32 -0.60 5.21 -4.07
N TYR A 33 -1.06 5.53 -5.28
CA TYR A 33 -2.04 6.58 -5.51
C TYR A 33 -3.37 6.28 -4.81
N ARG A 34 -3.86 5.04 -4.92
CA ARG A 34 -5.09 4.60 -4.25
C ARG A 34 -4.96 4.58 -2.73
N TRP A 35 -3.79 4.21 -2.21
CA TRP A 35 -3.53 4.19 -0.78
C TRP A 35 -3.45 5.60 -0.20
N ARG A 36 -2.81 6.52 -0.92
CA ARG A 36 -2.65 7.92 -0.51
C ARG A 36 -3.94 8.73 -0.67
N TRP A 37 -4.77 8.40 -1.67
CA TRP A 37 -6.02 9.09 -1.97
C TRP A 37 -7.16 8.11 -2.29
N PRO A 38 -7.76 7.47 -1.27
CA PRO A 38 -8.83 6.50 -1.46
C PRO A 38 -10.10 7.11 -2.09
N HIS A 39 -10.33 8.41 -1.88
CA HIS A 39 -11.46 9.15 -2.43
C HIS A 39 -11.07 10.06 -3.62
N GLY A 40 -9.91 9.80 -4.23
CA GLY A 40 -9.33 10.64 -5.28
C GLY A 40 -8.48 11.80 -4.72
N PHE A 41 -7.54 12.28 -5.54
CA PHE A 41 -6.69 13.40 -5.15
C PHE A 41 -7.53 14.66 -4.94
N ARG A 42 -7.48 15.21 -3.73
CA ARG A 42 -8.02 16.53 -3.41
C ARG A 42 -6.86 17.44 -3.06
N CYS A 43 -6.74 18.57 -3.76
CA CYS A 43 -5.71 19.54 -3.48
C CYS A 43 -5.97 20.15 -2.08
N PRO A 44 -5.03 20.01 -1.12
CA PRO A 44 -5.22 20.55 0.23
C PRO A 44 -5.27 22.08 0.26
N ARG A 45 -4.84 22.76 -0.82
CA ARG A 45 -4.99 24.22 -0.98
C ARG A 45 -6.34 24.65 -1.55
N CYS A 46 -7.04 23.77 -2.26
CA CYS A 46 -8.32 24.09 -2.90
C CYS A 46 -9.53 23.58 -2.10
N ALA A 47 -9.31 22.61 -1.20
CA ALA A 47 -10.35 21.94 -0.42
C ALA A 47 -10.02 21.86 1.08
N GLY A 48 -9.17 22.78 1.56
CA GLY A 48 -8.82 22.99 2.97
C GLY A 48 -9.22 24.38 3.42
#